data_AF-A0A113QPT9-F1
#
_entry.id   AF-A0A113QPT9-F1
#
_cell.length_a   1.000
_cell.length_b   1.000
_cell.length_c   1.000
_cell.angle_alpha   90.00
_cell.angle_beta   90.00
_cell.angle_gamma   90.00
#
_symmetry.space_group_name_H-M   'P 1'
#
loop_
_entity.id
_entity.type
_entity.pdbx_description
1 polymer ?
#
loop_
_entity_poly.entity_id
_entity_poly.type
_entity_poly.pdbx_seq_one_letter_code
_entity_poly.pdbx_strand_id
1 'polypeptide(L)'
;MRKIWTPIRRSEDQKIIKNNYNEEEKENFEKSLPTGFIENNRNNRVPYFEIKESTMIEQKEKKEIQKILALELRDKCRPEIDEYVECSVGKLWTILKCKDLMMQMRNCLKKYENFEYIKYRENQIMEERKKNGTSLYRSNERAKYNRFILADHENEITPEKER
;
A
#
# COMPACT_ATOMS: atom_id res chain seq x y z
N MET A 1 2.74 29.43 -22.26
CA MET A 1 3.19 28.03 -22.11
C MET A 1 2.62 27.49 -20.81
N ARG A 2 1.69 26.53 -20.85
CA ARG A 2 1.16 25.88 -19.63
C ARG A 2 2.29 25.06 -19.00
N LYS A 3 2.63 25.34 -17.74
CA LYS A 3 3.61 24.52 -17.00
C LYS A 3 2.91 23.21 -16.66
N ILE A 4 3.18 22.18 -17.45
CA ILE A 4 2.71 20.82 -17.16
C ILE A 4 3.27 20.44 -15.79
N TRP A 5 2.41 20.33 -14.78
CA TRP A 5 2.81 19.83 -13.47
C TRP A 5 3.18 18.35 -13.64
N THR A 6 4.47 18.07 -13.76
CA THR A 6 4.96 16.70 -13.73
C THR A 6 4.99 16.25 -12.27
N PRO A 7 4.32 15.14 -11.91
CA PRO A 7 4.44 14.61 -10.57
C PRO A 7 5.91 14.31 -10.29
N ILE A 8 6.40 14.60 -9.08
CA ILE A 8 7.68 14.10 -8.59
C ILE A 8 7.56 12.57 -8.56
N ARG A 9 7.90 11.92 -9.68
CA ARG A 9 8.02 10.47 -9.75
C ARG A 9 9.25 10.13 -8.92
N ARG A 10 9.07 9.34 -7.84
CA ARG A 10 10.21 8.62 -7.24
C ARG A 10 10.95 7.91 -8.38
N SER A 11 12.28 7.98 -8.38
CA SER A 11 13.09 7.18 -9.32
C SER A 11 12.72 5.71 -9.14
N GLU A 12 12.85 4.89 -10.20
CA GLU A 12 12.54 3.46 -10.13
C GLU A 12 13.30 2.78 -8.98
N ASP A 13 14.52 3.22 -8.71
CA ASP A 13 15.34 2.75 -7.59
C ASP A 13 14.74 3.02 -6.21
N GLN A 14 13.99 4.12 -6.04
CA GLN A 14 13.30 4.46 -4.78
C GLN A 14 11.97 3.71 -4.60
N LYS A 15 11.46 3.05 -5.65
CA LYS A 15 10.24 2.23 -5.58
C LYS A 15 10.55 0.78 -5.18
N ILE A 16 11.77 0.33 -5.41
CA ILE A 16 12.23 -0.99 -5.01
C ILE A 16 12.58 -0.91 -3.53
N ILE A 17 11.75 -1.52 -2.67
CA ILE A 17 12.16 -1.85 -1.30
C ILE A 17 13.21 -2.96 -1.45
N LYS A 18 14.47 -2.57 -1.68
CA LYS A 18 15.58 -3.51 -1.73
C LYS A 18 15.70 -4.14 -0.35
N ASN A 19 15.61 -5.46 -0.30
CA ASN A 19 16.11 -6.19 0.84
C ASN A 19 17.59 -5.86 0.95
N ASN A 20 18.00 -5.26 2.06
CA ASN A 20 19.42 -5.04 2.33
C ASN A 20 20.16 -6.34 2.71
N TYR A 21 19.47 -7.49 2.63
CA TYR A 21 20.00 -8.79 3.01
C TYR A 21 20.00 -9.71 1.78
N ASN A 22 21.12 -10.37 1.55
CA ASN A 22 21.23 -11.46 0.60
C ASN A 22 20.44 -12.67 1.14
N GLU A 23 19.50 -13.21 0.34
CA GLU A 23 18.63 -14.31 0.80
C GLU A 23 19.43 -15.58 1.12
N GLU A 24 20.51 -15.85 0.38
CA GLU A 24 21.40 -16.98 0.63
C GLU A 24 22.13 -16.84 1.98
N GLU A 25 22.58 -15.63 2.33
CA GLU A 25 23.23 -15.37 3.62
C GLU A 25 22.25 -15.53 4.78
N LYS A 26 21.01 -15.05 4.60
CA LYS A 26 19.94 -15.22 5.59
C LYS A 26 19.62 -16.69 5.81
N GLU A 27 19.46 -17.48 4.75
CA GLU A 27 19.15 -18.90 4.85
C GLU A 27 20.29 -19.68 5.52
N ASN A 28 21.54 -19.39 5.15
CA ASN A 28 22.71 -20.00 5.77
C ASN A 28 22.83 -19.66 7.26
N PHE A 29 22.52 -18.42 7.64
CA PHE A 29 22.45 -18.01 9.04
C PHE A 29 21.33 -18.76 9.78
N GLU A 30 20.12 -18.82 9.23
CA GLU A 30 18.99 -19.54 9.83
C GLU A 30 19.33 -21.03 10.06
N LYS A 31 20.03 -21.68 9.12
CA LYS A 31 20.51 -23.08 9.25
C LYS A 31 21.59 -23.26 10.33
N SER A 32 22.36 -22.21 10.62
CA SER A 32 23.39 -22.25 11.66
C SER A 32 22.82 -22.18 13.09
N LEU A 33 21.56 -21.77 13.24
CA LEU A 33 20.92 -21.65 14.55
C LEU A 33 20.55 -23.04 15.14
N PRO A 34 20.51 -23.17 16.47
CA PRO A 34 20.04 -24.39 17.12
C PRO A 34 18.60 -24.74 16.68
N THR A 35 18.32 -26.04 16.54
CA THR A 35 16.98 -26.55 16.25
C THR A 35 15.97 -26.03 17.27
N GLY A 36 14.85 -25.46 16.79
CA GLY A 36 13.79 -24.91 17.65
C GLY A 36 14.08 -23.51 18.21
N PHE A 37 15.22 -22.89 17.91
CA PHE A 37 15.56 -21.54 18.41
C PHE A 37 14.54 -20.48 17.98
N ILE A 38 14.14 -20.49 16.70
CA ILE A 38 13.19 -19.52 16.14
C ILE A 38 11.82 -19.67 16.80
N GLU A 39 11.34 -20.90 16.96
CA GLU A 39 10.05 -21.20 17.58
C GLU A 39 10.03 -20.80 19.06
N ASN A 40 11.09 -21.14 19.82
CA ASN A 40 11.22 -20.72 21.20
C ASN A 40 11.23 -19.19 21.35
N ASN A 41 11.98 -18.49 20.50
CA ASN A 41 12.04 -17.03 20.51
C ASN A 41 10.67 -16.41 20.15
N ARG A 42 10.01 -16.93 19.10
CA ARG A 42 8.65 -16.54 18.72
C ARG A 42 7.68 -16.73 19.88
N ASN A 43 7.81 -17.82 20.64
CA ASN A 43 6.91 -18.10 21.76
C ASN A 43 7.12 -17.18 22.97
N ASN A 44 8.37 -16.75 23.21
CA ASN A 44 8.74 -15.88 24.33
C ASN A 44 8.53 -14.38 24.06
N ARG A 45 8.18 -13.99 22.83
CA ARG A 45 7.89 -12.59 22.49
C ARG A 45 6.60 -12.10 23.14
N VAL A 46 6.58 -10.82 23.47
CA VAL A 46 5.41 -10.14 24.04
C VAL A 46 4.34 -9.96 22.95
N PRO A 47 3.12 -10.52 23.11
CA PRO A 47 2.08 -10.50 22.09
C PRO A 47 1.70 -9.09 21.60
N TYR A 48 1.68 -8.11 22.50
CA TYR A 48 1.35 -6.72 22.16
C TYR A 48 2.27 -6.14 21.07
N PHE A 49 3.58 -6.39 21.15
CA PHE A 49 4.52 -5.88 20.15
C PHE A 49 4.38 -6.60 18.81
N GLU A 50 4.03 -7.88 18.82
CA GLU A 50 3.80 -8.66 17.60
C GLU A 50 2.56 -8.15 16.85
N ILE A 51 1.47 -7.87 17.56
CA ILE A 51 0.24 -7.26 17.00
C ILE A 51 0.53 -5.84 16.51
N LYS A 52 1.29 -5.06 17.27
CA LYS A 52 1.68 -3.71 16.86
C LYS A 52 2.51 -3.75 15.57
N GLU A 53 3.41 -4.71 15.43
CA GLU A 53 4.19 -4.89 14.20
C GLU A 53 3.29 -5.24 13.01
N SER A 54 2.40 -6.24 13.15
CA SER A 54 1.50 -6.66 12.06
C SER A 54 0.61 -5.52 11.59
N THR A 55 -0.04 -4.82 12.52
CA THR A 55 -0.90 -3.67 12.21
C THR A 55 -0.15 -2.51 11.56
N MET A 56 1.09 -2.23 11.99
CA MET A 56 1.91 -1.21 11.34
C MET A 56 2.27 -1.57 9.90
N ILE A 57 2.53 -2.85 9.62
CA ILE A 57 2.84 -3.34 8.26
C ILE A 57 1.61 -3.21 7.38
N GLU A 58 0.45 -3.66 7.85
CA GLU A 58 -0.83 -3.54 7.15
C GLU A 58 -1.16 -2.08 6.81
N GLN A 59 -1.00 -1.17 7.77
CA GLN A 59 -1.24 0.26 7.55
C GLN A 59 -0.28 0.86 6.51
N LYS A 60 1.00 0.46 6.53
CA LYS A 60 1.98 0.92 5.54
C LYS A 60 1.63 0.40 4.15
N GLU A 61 1.27 -0.87 4.05
CA GLU A 61 0.87 -1.47 2.77
C GLU A 61 -0.39 -0.79 2.23
N LYS A 62 -1.41 -0.59 3.09
CA LYS A 62 -2.63 0.14 2.72
C LYS A 62 -2.33 1.54 2.19
N LYS A 63 -1.41 2.26 2.82
CA LYS A 63 -0.98 3.58 2.34
C LYS A 63 -0.31 3.52 0.97
N GLU A 64 0.49 2.50 0.68
CA GLU A 64 1.12 2.34 -0.64
C GLU A 64 0.09 1.97 -1.73
N ILE A 65 -0.87 1.09 -1.43
CA ILE A 65 -1.99 0.79 -2.34
C ILE A 65 -2.79 2.07 -2.63
N GLN A 66 -3.16 2.82 -1.59
CA GLN A 66 -3.95 4.05 -1.73
C GLN A 66 -3.23 5.10 -2.58
N LYS A 67 -1.90 5.19 -2.50
CA LYS A 67 -1.13 6.07 -3.39
C LYS A 67 -1.24 5.65 -4.85
N ILE A 68 -1.13 4.36 -5.14
CA ILE A 68 -1.24 3.83 -6.51
C ILE A 68 -2.66 4.10 -7.03
N LEU A 69 -3.68 3.75 -6.26
CA LEU A 69 -5.07 3.99 -6.61
C LEU A 69 -5.37 5.49 -6.83
N ALA A 70 -4.86 6.36 -5.96
CA ALA A 70 -5.03 7.81 -6.10
C ALA A 70 -4.37 8.35 -7.37
N LEU A 71 -3.20 7.81 -7.76
CA LEU A 71 -2.55 8.15 -9.03
C LEU A 71 -3.40 7.71 -10.22
N GLU A 72 -3.95 6.50 -10.20
CA GLU A 72 -4.85 6.00 -11.26
C GLU A 72 -6.11 6.86 -11.39
N LEU A 73 -6.76 7.19 -10.27
CA LEU A 73 -7.95 8.05 -10.25
C LEU A 73 -7.63 9.46 -10.75
N ARG A 74 -6.47 9.99 -10.33
CA ARG A 74 -6.01 11.29 -10.81
C ARG A 74 -5.75 11.29 -12.30
N ASP A 75 -5.16 10.24 -12.85
CA ASP A 75 -4.87 10.18 -14.29
C ASP A 75 -6.16 10.13 -15.13
N LYS A 76 -7.24 9.52 -14.61
CA LYS A 76 -8.56 9.54 -15.24
C LYS A 76 -9.22 10.92 -15.24
N CYS A 77 -9.10 11.66 -14.14
CA CYS A 77 -9.71 13.00 -13.96
C CYS A 77 -8.69 14.14 -14.06
N ARG A 78 -7.56 13.91 -14.76
CA ARG A 78 -6.46 14.87 -14.84
C ARG A 78 -6.90 16.25 -15.35
N PRO A 79 -7.70 16.39 -16.43
CA PRO A 79 -8.03 17.72 -16.94
C PRO A 79 -8.83 18.53 -15.92
N GLU A 80 -9.83 17.93 -15.27
CA GLU A 80 -10.65 18.63 -14.27
C GLU A 80 -9.85 18.98 -13.00
N ILE A 81 -8.92 18.10 -12.59
CA ILE A 81 -8.05 18.34 -11.44
C ILE A 81 -7.07 19.47 -11.73
N ASP A 82 -6.41 19.46 -12.89
CA ASP A 82 -5.40 20.47 -13.23
C ASP A 82 -6.03 21.86 -13.36
N GLU A 83 -7.23 21.99 -13.95
CA GLU A 83 -7.98 23.25 -13.99
C GLU A 83 -8.34 23.78 -12.60
N TYR A 84 -8.79 22.90 -11.69
CA TYR A 84 -9.06 23.29 -10.31
C TYR A 84 -7.78 23.68 -9.55
N VAL A 85 -6.68 22.98 -9.76
CA VAL A 85 -5.37 23.28 -9.14
C VAL A 85 -4.84 24.62 -9.65
N GLU A 86 -4.89 24.88 -10.96
CA GLU A 86 -4.49 26.17 -11.54
C GLU A 86 -5.32 27.33 -10.97
N CYS A 87 -6.61 27.11 -10.73
CA CYS A 87 -7.45 28.14 -10.11
C CYS A 87 -7.11 28.38 -8.63
N SER A 88 -6.76 27.32 -7.89
CA SER A 88 -6.57 27.36 -6.43
C SER A 88 -5.17 27.80 -5.99
N VAL A 89 -4.14 27.59 -6.81
CA VAL A 89 -2.77 28.00 -6.50
C VAL A 89 -2.63 29.53 -6.62
N GLY A 90 -2.32 30.20 -5.51
CA GLY A 90 -1.92 31.62 -5.49
C GLY A 90 -3.04 32.65 -5.32
N LYS A 91 -4.27 32.25 -4.94
CA LYS A 91 -5.38 33.19 -4.67
C LYS A 91 -5.81 33.15 -3.20
N LEU A 92 -6.20 34.31 -2.65
CA LEU A 92 -6.77 34.43 -1.29
C LEU A 92 -8.28 34.05 -1.23
N TRP A 93 -9.00 34.10 -2.36
CA TRP A 93 -10.45 33.86 -2.46
C TRP A 93 -10.79 32.61 -3.30
N THR A 94 -10.11 31.50 -3.03
CA THR A 94 -10.24 30.23 -3.79
C THR A 94 -11.62 29.58 -3.66
N ILE A 95 -12.25 29.70 -2.49
CA ILE A 95 -13.52 29.02 -2.17
C ILE A 95 -14.66 29.48 -3.08
N LEU A 96 -14.74 30.78 -3.41
CA LEU A 96 -15.81 31.33 -4.25
C LEU A 96 -15.49 31.25 -5.75
N LYS A 97 -14.25 31.57 -6.15
CA LYS A 97 -13.89 31.64 -7.57
C LYS A 97 -13.61 30.29 -8.23
N CYS A 98 -13.24 29.27 -7.45
CA CYS A 98 -12.89 27.94 -7.98
C CYS A 98 -13.95 26.88 -7.64
N LYS A 99 -15.12 27.29 -7.13
CA LYS A 99 -16.20 26.39 -6.69
C LYS A 99 -16.72 25.52 -7.82
N ASP A 100 -16.92 26.09 -9.00
CA ASP A 100 -17.49 25.38 -10.15
C ASP A 100 -16.52 24.31 -10.66
N LEU A 101 -15.22 24.65 -10.75
CA LEU A 101 -14.15 23.72 -11.10
C LEU A 101 -14.01 22.59 -10.06
N MET A 102 -14.13 22.91 -8.77
CA MET A 102 -14.17 21.90 -7.71
C MET A 102 -15.33 20.92 -7.90
N MET A 103 -16.50 21.42 -8.33
CA MET A 103 -17.68 20.60 -8.56
C MET A 103 -17.50 19.68 -9.77
N GLN A 104 -16.90 20.19 -10.86
CA GLN A 104 -16.54 19.41 -12.04
C GLN A 104 -15.56 18.29 -11.70
N MET A 105 -14.48 18.61 -10.96
CA MET A 105 -13.52 17.62 -10.46
C MET A 105 -14.21 16.53 -9.62
N ARG A 106 -15.05 16.92 -8.66
CA ARG A 106 -15.80 15.96 -7.82
C ARG A 106 -16.75 15.09 -8.64
N ASN A 107 -17.40 15.65 -9.64
CA ASN A 107 -18.30 14.89 -10.51
C ASN A 107 -17.54 13.87 -11.35
N CYS A 108 -16.30 14.17 -11.78
CA CYS A 108 -15.44 13.18 -12.43
C CYS A 108 -15.06 12.06 -11.45
N LEU A 109 -14.53 12.41 -10.26
CA LEU A 109 -14.10 11.43 -9.26
C LEU A 109 -15.24 10.50 -8.83
N LYS A 110 -16.45 11.04 -8.62
CA LYS A 110 -17.64 10.25 -8.27
C LYS A 110 -17.99 9.15 -9.26
N LYS A 111 -17.62 9.28 -10.54
CA LYS A 111 -17.85 8.21 -11.54
C LYS A 111 -16.98 6.99 -11.27
N TYR A 112 -15.83 7.17 -10.62
CA TYR A 112 -14.83 6.14 -10.41
C TYR A 112 -14.69 5.71 -8.94
N GLU A 113 -15.10 6.55 -7.98
CA GLU A 113 -15.12 6.24 -6.54
C GLU A 113 -16.33 5.39 -6.12
N ASN A 114 -16.67 4.34 -6.87
CA ASN A 114 -17.61 3.34 -6.38
C ASN A 114 -16.90 2.47 -5.32
N PHE A 115 -17.52 2.28 -4.14
CA PHE A 115 -16.93 1.53 -3.03
C PHE A 115 -16.56 0.09 -3.41
N GLU A 116 -17.40 -0.58 -4.21
CA GLU A 116 -17.13 -1.93 -4.70
C GLU A 116 -15.92 -1.95 -5.64
N TYR A 117 -15.84 -0.98 -6.55
CA TYR A 117 -14.72 -0.84 -7.48
C TYR A 117 -13.41 -0.54 -6.75
N ILE A 118 -13.44 0.34 -5.75
CA ILE A 118 -12.27 0.68 -4.94
C ILE A 118 -11.74 -0.58 -4.25
N LYS A 119 -12.59 -1.33 -3.54
CA LYS A 119 -12.18 -2.56 -2.87
C LYS A 119 -11.60 -3.58 -3.85
N TYR A 120 -12.27 -3.78 -4.98
CA TYR A 120 -11.80 -4.69 -6.02
C TYR A 120 -10.41 -4.27 -6.53
N ARG A 121 -10.21 -2.98 -6.83
CA ARG A 121 -8.94 -2.48 -7.35
C ARG A 121 -7.83 -2.48 -6.29
N GLU A 122 -8.15 -2.21 -5.02
CA GLU A 122 -7.21 -2.35 -3.91
C GLU A 122 -6.66 -3.79 -3.81
N ASN A 123 -7.53 -4.79 -3.95
CA ASN A 123 -7.13 -6.21 -3.95
C ASN A 123 -6.25 -6.56 -5.16
N GLN A 124 -6.58 -6.07 -6.35
CA GLN A 124 -5.73 -6.27 -7.54
C GLN A 124 -4.34 -5.66 -7.36
N ILE A 125 -4.26 -4.42 -6.87
CA ILE A 125 -2.98 -3.76 -6.60
C ILE A 125 -2.17 -4.55 -5.57
N MET A 126 -2.83 -5.12 -4.55
CA MET A 126 -2.16 -5.99 -3.59
C MET A 126 -1.54 -7.22 -4.24
N GLU A 127 -2.29 -7.93 -5.10
CA GLU A 127 -1.78 -9.10 -5.81
C GLU A 127 -0.63 -8.74 -6.77
N GLU A 128 -0.76 -7.64 -7.51
CA GLU A 128 0.30 -7.11 -8.38
C GLU A 128 1.57 -6.81 -7.58
N ARG A 129 1.43 -6.18 -6.40
CA ARG A 129 2.56 -5.86 -5.52
C ARG A 129 3.23 -7.11 -4.93
N LYS A 130 2.43 -8.14 -4.60
CA LYS A 130 2.94 -9.44 -4.15
C LYS A 130 3.74 -10.12 -5.26
N LYS A 131 3.17 -10.21 -6.48
CA LYS A 131 3.84 -10.80 -7.66
C LYS A 131 5.14 -10.08 -8.01
N ASN A 132 5.16 -8.75 -7.88
CA ASN A 132 6.33 -7.92 -8.15
C ASN A 132 7.35 -7.90 -6.99
N GLY A 133 7.10 -8.58 -5.86
CA GLY A 133 7.99 -8.57 -4.69
C GLY A 133 8.09 -7.22 -3.95
N THR A 134 7.24 -6.25 -4.30
CA THR A 134 7.25 -4.89 -3.72
C THR A 134 6.34 -4.73 -2.50
N SER A 135 5.56 -5.77 -2.18
CA SER A 135 4.69 -5.77 -1.00
C SER A 135 5.51 -5.79 0.29
N LEU A 136 5.10 -4.97 1.26
CA LEU A 136 5.67 -4.96 2.61
C LEU A 136 5.15 -6.09 3.48
N TYR A 137 3.98 -6.64 3.13
CA TYR A 137 3.26 -7.61 3.94
C TYR A 137 4.06 -8.91 4.09
N ARG A 138 4.67 -9.41 3.00
CA ARG A 138 5.54 -10.61 2.94
C ARG A 138 5.22 -11.65 4.00
N SER A 139 3.96 -12.03 4.02
CA SER A 139 3.33 -12.94 4.98
C SER A 139 4.16 -14.20 5.20
N ASN A 140 4.60 -14.87 4.13
CA ASN A 140 5.34 -16.13 4.23
C ASN A 140 6.67 -15.99 4.99
N GLU A 141 7.41 -14.89 4.81
CA GLU A 141 8.66 -14.67 5.53
C GLU A 141 8.41 -14.26 6.98
N ARG A 142 7.43 -13.39 7.21
CA ARG A 142 7.17 -12.79 8.52
C ARG A 142 6.41 -13.72 9.47
N ALA A 143 5.55 -14.59 8.93
CA ALA A 143 4.82 -15.60 9.70
C ALA A 143 5.75 -16.56 10.46
N LYS A 144 6.97 -16.79 9.94
CA LYS A 144 8.02 -17.56 10.63
C LYS A 144 8.41 -16.96 11.99
N TYR A 145 8.32 -15.62 12.12
CA TYR A 145 8.86 -14.86 13.24
C TYR A 145 7.80 -14.19 14.12
N ASN A 146 6.58 -14.03 13.61
CA ASN A 146 5.49 -13.33 14.28
C ASN A 146 4.24 -14.24 14.28
N ARG A 147 3.61 -14.43 15.43
CA ARG A 147 2.43 -15.31 15.59
C ARG A 147 1.14 -14.76 15.00
N PHE A 148 1.06 -13.45 14.82
CA PHE A 148 -0.14 -12.76 14.37
C PHE A 148 -0.12 -12.43 12.87
N ILE A 149 0.93 -12.86 12.15
CA ILE A 149 1.01 -12.75 10.69
C ILE A 149 0.77 -14.16 10.14
N LEU A 150 -0.30 -14.31 9.36
CA LEU A 150 -0.65 -15.55 8.70
C LEU A 150 0.08 -15.66 7.36
N ALA A 151 0.53 -16.86 7.02
CA ALA A 151 1.14 -17.11 5.72
C ALA A 151 0.08 -17.06 4.62
N ASP A 152 0.47 -16.75 3.38
CA ASP A 152 -0.49 -16.58 2.28
C ASP A 152 -1.31 -17.85 2.00
N HIS A 153 -0.70 -19.02 2.16
CA HIS A 153 -1.35 -20.32 2.00
C HIS A 153 -2.36 -20.65 3.12
N GLU A 154 -2.25 -20.01 4.29
CA GLU A 154 -3.20 -20.19 5.39
C GLU A 154 -4.41 -19.26 5.26
N ASN A 155 -4.25 -18.12 4.59
CA ASN A 155 -5.32 -17.16 4.33
C ASN A 155 -6.35 -17.66 3.30
N GLU A 156 -5.94 -18.53 2.37
CA GLU A 156 -6.84 -19.18 1.40
C GLU A 156 -7.79 -20.20 2.06
N ILE A 157 -7.45 -20.69 3.25
CA ILE A 157 -8.21 -21.72 3.98
C ILE A 157 -9.32 -21.11 4.86
N THR A 158 -9.40 -19.78 4.94
CA THR A 158 -10.57 -19.09 5.52
C THR A 158 -11.48 -18.53 4.43
N PRO A 159 -12.29 -19.37 3.75
CA PRO A 159 -13.56 -18.84 3.28
C PRO A 159 -14.32 -18.40 4.54
N GLU A 160 -14.97 -17.25 4.43
CA GLU A 160 -15.85 -16.69 5.45
C GLU A 160 -16.59 -17.82 6.18
N LYS A 161 -16.28 -18.01 7.47
CA LYS A 161 -17.18 -18.78 8.33
C LYS A 161 -18.45 -17.95 8.41
N GLU A 162 -19.37 -18.26 7.51
CA GLU A 162 -20.75 -17.78 7.49
C GLU A 162 -21.23 -17.68 8.94
N ARG A 163 -21.55 -16.45 9.36
CA ARG A 163 -22.37 -16.17 10.52
C ARG A 163 -23.68 -15.59 10.05
#